data_AF-A0A0H5SIP3-F1
#
_entry.id   AF-A0A0H5SIP3-F1
#
_cell.length_a   1.000
_cell.length_b   1.000
_cell.length_c   1.000
_cell.angle_alpha   90.00
_cell.angle_beta   90.00
_cell.angle_gamma   90.00
#
_symmetry.space_group_name_H-M   'P 1'
#
loop_
_entity.id
_entity.type
_entity.pdbx_description
1 polymer ?
#
loop_
_entity_poly.entity_id
_entity_poly.type
_entity_poly.pdbx_seq_one_letter_code
_entity_poly.pdbx_strand_id
1 'polypeptide(L)'
;MLGQDRDVIIGDEVFDLIIEYRTYPQLITLFDNANLHVMNELYAILYVPINQFNENLSAVRYSEIPLLYGLTDETSLKASRVLDVRNTAALNLRGEGVIIAIIDTGIDYTNPIFQRPDGTSKILYIWDQTINTGPSPPDANFGTIFTREQINQALASNDPLSVVPSMDENGHGTMLAGIAAGNDVEEEGFYGVAPDADLLIVKLRQAKQPARNFFLIPDNVVCFQENHIMWAVQYCNDVARQLNKPLVICLGIGSSQGPHMGRTPLGVMINLIADLPDRAIIVSAGNEGNLGRHYYGVIDPSIGSNTVELNVDESDTGFSMQLWGDTPGIYSIDILSPSGEYIPRIPPALRVNRVISFIFEKTMLYVNYHTIESETGDQLILIRFENASPGIWRFNVYGHGDLATGFHMWLPMGNFISRNTYFIQPNIYTTVLSPGTTSYAITVTSYNPANNNLYVNSSRGYTRDNFVKPEIAAPGVNYLAPTLNRTFQPFSGTSVSAAHTAGVAALMLEWGTVRGNNPGMDSNVLKNFLIRGARRRTNLVYPNRDWGYGILDIFSVFENMREDYGI
;
A
#
# COMPACT_ATOMS: atom_id res chain seq x y z
N MET A 1 28.18 10.53 -13.18
CA MET A 1 27.06 9.58 -13.07
C MET A 1 26.52 9.39 -14.47
N LEU A 2 26.70 8.20 -15.03
CA LEU A 2 26.27 7.86 -16.38
C LEU A 2 24.74 7.91 -16.41
N GLY A 3 24.19 8.68 -17.36
CA GLY A 3 22.76 8.71 -17.64
C GLY A 3 22.29 7.28 -17.83
N GLN A 4 21.44 6.83 -16.93
CA GLN A 4 20.80 5.55 -17.11
C GLN A 4 19.87 5.66 -18.30
N ASP A 5 19.91 4.63 -19.13
CA ASP A 5 19.01 4.57 -20.25
C ASP A 5 17.60 4.40 -19.70
N ARG A 6 16.75 5.41 -19.92
CA ARG A 6 15.34 5.43 -19.50
C ARG A 6 14.64 4.15 -19.90
N ASP A 7 15.06 3.59 -21.04
CA ASP A 7 14.59 2.34 -21.62
C ASP A 7 14.85 1.12 -20.72
N VAL A 8 15.95 1.08 -19.96
CA VAL A 8 16.23 0.01 -18.99
C VAL A 8 15.32 0.11 -17.77
N ILE A 9 15.11 1.34 -17.27
CA ILE A 9 14.23 1.58 -16.12
C ILE A 9 12.79 1.18 -16.45
N ILE A 10 12.34 1.44 -17.68
CA ILE A 10 10.97 1.14 -18.10
C ILE A 10 10.78 -0.22 -18.76
N GLY A 11 11.83 -0.82 -19.31
CA GLY A 11 11.75 -2.06 -20.08
C GLY A 11 11.47 -3.29 -19.23
N ASP A 12 10.82 -4.27 -19.87
CA ASP A 12 10.51 -5.60 -19.33
C ASP A 12 11.61 -6.64 -19.65
N GLU A 13 12.77 -6.21 -20.16
CA GLU A 13 13.93 -7.09 -20.45
C GLU A 13 14.80 -7.36 -19.20
N VAL A 14 14.54 -6.61 -18.13
CA VAL A 14 15.29 -6.66 -16.87
C VAL A 14 14.34 -6.91 -15.70
N PHE A 15 14.85 -7.56 -14.67
CA PHE A 15 14.22 -7.66 -13.36
C PHE A 15 14.78 -6.56 -12.45
N ASP A 16 13.92 -5.94 -11.65
CA ASP A 16 14.31 -4.88 -10.72
C ASP A 16 14.60 -5.50 -9.35
N LEU A 17 15.77 -5.23 -8.76
CA LEU A 17 16.10 -5.62 -7.39
C LEU A 17 16.30 -4.38 -6.52
N ILE A 18 15.69 -4.35 -5.34
CA ILE A 18 15.88 -3.29 -4.34
C ILE A 18 17.09 -3.63 -3.49
N ILE A 19 18.12 -2.79 -3.51
CA ILE A 19 19.39 -3.03 -2.82
C ILE A 19 19.60 -1.97 -1.73
N GLU A 20 19.99 -2.42 -0.54
CA GLU A 20 20.58 -1.53 0.47
C GLU A 20 21.98 -1.08 0.02
N TYR A 21 22.07 0.16 -0.45
CA TYR A 21 23.24 0.70 -1.14
C TYR A 21 24.51 0.67 -0.28
N ARG A 22 24.38 0.81 1.05
CA ARG A 22 25.52 0.87 1.98
C ARG A 22 26.14 -0.48 2.32
N THR A 23 25.49 -1.60 2.00
CA THR A 23 25.79 -2.87 2.68
C THR A 23 26.21 -3.99 1.72
N TYR A 24 25.91 -3.92 0.42
CA TYR A 24 25.92 -5.14 -0.41
C TYR A 24 26.55 -5.04 -1.82
N PRO A 25 27.83 -4.62 -1.95
CA PRO A 25 28.52 -4.55 -3.25
C PRO A 25 28.73 -5.91 -3.93
N GLN A 26 28.66 -7.02 -3.19
CA GLN A 26 28.90 -8.37 -3.72
C GLN A 26 27.78 -8.88 -4.63
N LEU A 27 26.52 -8.54 -4.38
CA LEU A 27 25.41 -8.98 -5.24
C LEU A 27 25.51 -8.38 -6.64
N ILE A 28 25.95 -7.12 -6.74
CA ILE A 28 26.16 -6.46 -8.03
C ILE A 28 27.15 -7.25 -8.90
N THR A 29 28.16 -7.86 -8.28
CA THR A 29 29.17 -8.66 -9.01
C THR A 29 28.67 -10.00 -9.55
N LEU A 30 27.46 -10.42 -9.18
CA LEU A 30 26.84 -11.65 -9.72
C LEU A 30 26.19 -11.42 -11.09
N PHE A 31 25.95 -10.17 -11.47
CA PHE A 31 25.16 -9.84 -12.65
C PHE A 31 25.97 -9.03 -13.66
N ASP A 32 26.31 -9.66 -14.78
CA ASP A 32 26.96 -9.01 -15.90
C ASP A 32 25.99 -8.06 -16.60
N ASN A 33 26.45 -6.85 -16.93
CA ASN A 33 25.64 -5.78 -17.53
C ASN A 33 24.46 -5.31 -16.66
N ALA A 34 24.49 -5.52 -15.35
CA ALA A 34 23.52 -4.94 -14.45
C ALA A 34 23.70 -3.41 -14.33
N ASN A 35 22.58 -2.69 -14.18
CA ASN A 35 22.58 -1.24 -14.04
C ASN A 35 22.13 -0.85 -12.62
N LEU A 36 23.02 -0.17 -11.88
CA LEU A 36 22.72 0.29 -10.52
C LEU A 36 22.23 1.73 -10.52
N HIS A 37 21.04 1.95 -9.97
CA HIS A 37 20.33 3.22 -9.85
C HIS A 37 20.16 3.65 -8.41
N VAL A 38 21.02 4.55 -7.97
CA VAL A 38 20.97 5.08 -6.61
C VAL A 38 19.74 5.97 -6.46
N MET A 39 18.87 5.62 -5.50
CA MET A 39 17.68 6.39 -5.18
C MET A 39 17.96 7.41 -4.09
N ASN A 40 18.63 6.98 -3.04
CA ASN A 40 19.05 7.83 -1.95
C ASN A 40 20.19 7.17 -1.17
N GLU A 41 20.50 7.69 0.01
CA GLU A 41 21.57 7.19 0.86
C GLU A 41 21.39 5.74 1.36
N LEU A 42 20.16 5.21 1.31
CA LEU A 42 19.82 3.87 1.81
C LEU A 42 19.58 2.88 0.69
N TYR A 43 18.84 3.28 -0.35
CA TYR A 43 18.39 2.35 -1.39
C TYR A 43 18.93 2.69 -2.77
N ALA A 44 19.15 1.64 -3.54
CA ALA A 44 19.38 1.68 -4.98
C ALA A 44 18.58 0.57 -5.66
N ILE A 45 18.24 0.74 -6.94
CA ILE A 45 17.60 -0.28 -7.77
C ILE A 45 18.67 -0.88 -8.67
N LEU A 46 18.84 -2.19 -8.64
CA LEU A 46 19.71 -2.93 -9.54
C LEU A 46 18.85 -3.59 -10.62
N TYR A 47 18.98 -3.12 -11.86
CA TYR A 47 18.31 -3.71 -13.03
C TYR A 47 19.19 -4.84 -13.58
N VAL A 48 18.68 -6.07 -13.55
CA VAL A 48 19.43 -7.27 -13.94
C VAL A 48 18.77 -7.98 -15.12
N PRO A 49 19.53 -8.53 -16.09
CA PRO A 49 18.94 -9.35 -17.15
C PRO A 49 18.16 -10.54 -16.59
N ILE A 50 16.97 -10.81 -17.14
CA ILE A 50 16.03 -11.80 -16.57
C ILE A 50 16.60 -13.22 -16.54
N ASN A 51 17.35 -13.61 -17.57
CA ASN A 51 18.03 -14.90 -17.60
C ASN A 51 18.99 -15.05 -16.42
N GLN A 52 19.79 -14.03 -16.13
CA GLN A 52 20.72 -14.04 -15.02
C GLN A 52 20.01 -13.99 -13.67
N PHE A 53 18.89 -13.26 -13.55
CA PHE A 53 18.04 -13.30 -12.36
C PHE A 53 17.55 -14.73 -12.07
N ASN A 54 17.04 -15.43 -13.08
CA ASN A 54 16.55 -16.80 -12.93
C ASN A 54 17.68 -17.78 -12.55
N GLU A 55 18.86 -17.65 -13.17
CA GLU A 55 20.04 -18.47 -12.86
C GLU A 55 20.56 -18.23 -11.43
N ASN A 56 20.50 -16.98 -10.95
CA ASN A 56 21.03 -16.56 -9.66
C ASN A 56 19.95 -16.36 -8.57
N LEU A 57 18.71 -16.80 -8.79
CA LEU A 57 17.60 -16.59 -7.85
C LEU A 57 17.92 -17.10 -6.43
N SER A 58 18.71 -18.16 -6.32
CA SER A 58 19.16 -18.70 -5.04
C SER A 58 20.05 -17.76 -4.22
N ALA A 59 20.76 -16.83 -4.87
CA ALA A 59 21.62 -15.84 -4.25
C ALA A 59 20.85 -14.57 -3.85
N VAL A 60 19.76 -14.26 -4.56
CA VAL A 60 18.87 -13.12 -4.29
C VAL A 60 18.08 -13.35 -3.00
N ARG A 61 18.02 -12.33 -2.15
CA ARG A 61 17.20 -12.35 -0.93
C ARG A 61 15.77 -11.93 -1.25
N TYR A 62 14.82 -12.42 -0.45
CA TYR A 62 13.42 -12.08 -0.66
C TYR A 62 13.17 -10.57 -0.55
N SER A 63 13.83 -9.88 0.38
CA SER A 63 13.70 -8.42 0.52
C SER A 63 14.30 -7.59 -0.61
N GLU A 64 15.11 -8.22 -1.47
CA GLU A 64 15.62 -7.58 -2.68
C GLU A 64 14.59 -7.65 -3.83
N ILE A 65 13.59 -8.53 -3.73
CA ILE A 65 12.53 -8.67 -4.74
C ILE A 65 11.40 -7.68 -4.41
N PRO A 66 11.07 -6.74 -5.31
CA PRO A 66 10.05 -5.73 -5.03
C PRO A 66 8.67 -6.36 -4.90
N LEU A 67 7.96 -5.99 -3.82
CA LEU A 67 6.59 -6.43 -3.62
C LEU A 67 5.62 -5.78 -4.60
N LEU A 68 4.46 -6.41 -4.77
CA LEU A 68 3.40 -5.97 -5.67
C LEU A 68 2.19 -5.46 -4.90
N TYR A 69 1.67 -4.30 -5.32
CA TYR A 69 0.64 -3.55 -4.62
C TYR A 69 -0.63 -3.41 -5.47
N GLY A 70 -1.80 -3.53 -4.85
CA GLY A 70 -3.11 -3.36 -5.47
C GLY A 70 -3.93 -2.25 -4.82
N LEU A 71 -5.07 -1.92 -5.43
CA LEU A 71 -6.03 -0.94 -4.92
C LEU A 71 -6.79 -1.47 -3.69
N THR A 72 -7.31 -0.56 -2.85
CA THR A 72 -8.01 -0.91 -1.59
C THR A 72 -9.41 -0.29 -1.48
N ASP A 73 -10.17 -0.33 -2.58
CA ASP A 73 -11.56 0.11 -2.70
C ASP A 73 -12.46 -0.85 -3.51
N GLU A 74 -13.76 -0.59 -3.45
CA GLU A 74 -14.81 -1.12 -4.31
C GLU A 74 -15.89 -0.04 -4.57
N THR A 75 -16.48 -0.03 -5.77
CA THR A 75 -17.65 0.81 -6.08
C THR A 75 -18.89 0.31 -5.32
N SER A 76 -19.74 1.23 -4.83
CA SER A 76 -20.97 0.90 -4.09
C SER A 76 -22.23 1.37 -4.82
N LEU A 77 -23.38 0.81 -4.45
CA LEU A 77 -24.69 1.10 -5.06
C LEU A 77 -25.52 2.13 -4.30
N LYS A 78 -25.14 2.51 -3.06
CA LYS A 78 -25.91 3.44 -2.23
C LYS A 78 -24.98 4.42 -1.52
N ALA A 79 -25.37 5.69 -1.44
CA ALA A 79 -24.62 6.71 -0.72
C ALA A 79 -24.98 6.77 0.76
N SER A 80 -24.00 7.08 1.58
CA SER A 80 -24.11 7.44 2.98
C SER A 80 -23.64 8.87 3.12
N ARG A 81 -24.40 9.68 3.86
CA ARG A 81 -24.00 11.06 4.14
C ARG A 81 -22.89 11.04 5.18
N VAL A 82 -21.72 11.55 4.82
CA VAL A 82 -20.70 11.97 5.79
C VAL A 82 -21.05 13.41 6.15
N LEU A 83 -21.42 13.63 7.41
CA LEU A 83 -21.85 14.94 7.88
C LEU A 83 -20.69 15.94 7.91
N ASP A 84 -21.04 17.19 7.61
CA ASP A 84 -20.16 18.33 7.41
C ASP A 84 -19.13 18.53 8.54
N VAL A 85 -17.87 18.25 8.23
CA VAL A 85 -16.71 18.60 9.06
C VAL A 85 -16.48 20.12 9.09
N ARG A 86 -16.98 20.86 8.10
CA ARG A 86 -16.71 22.29 7.91
C ARG A 86 -17.59 23.27 8.67
N ASN A 87 -18.72 22.82 9.25
CA ASN A 87 -19.68 23.74 9.86
C ASN A 87 -19.30 24.26 11.26
N THR A 88 -18.05 24.10 11.69
CA THR A 88 -17.48 24.88 12.80
C THR A 88 -16.80 26.14 12.26
N ALA A 89 -17.58 27.22 12.17
CA ALA A 89 -17.13 28.58 11.85
C ALA A 89 -15.94 29.10 12.70
N ALA A 90 -15.57 28.37 13.77
CA ALA A 90 -14.54 28.75 14.73
C ALA A 90 -13.09 28.38 14.36
N LEU A 91 -12.84 27.54 13.33
CA LEU A 91 -11.47 27.16 12.92
C LEU A 91 -11.05 27.78 11.57
N ASN A 92 -12.01 27.90 10.64
CA ASN A 92 -11.78 28.40 9.28
C ASN A 92 -10.56 27.75 8.59
N LEU A 93 -10.33 26.45 8.78
CA LEU A 93 -9.24 25.69 8.17
C LEU A 93 -9.76 25.02 6.88
N ARG A 94 -9.01 25.12 5.80
CA ARG A 94 -9.38 24.57 4.47
C ARG A 94 -8.22 23.88 3.75
N GLY A 95 -7.06 23.76 4.40
CA GLY A 95 -5.85 23.14 3.88
C GLY A 95 -4.87 24.13 3.23
N GLU A 96 -5.09 25.43 3.37
CA GLU A 96 -4.28 26.45 2.71
C GLU A 96 -2.79 26.31 3.09
N GLY A 97 -1.91 26.38 2.08
CA GLY A 97 -0.46 26.30 2.29
C GLY A 97 0.09 24.88 2.44
N VAL A 98 -0.75 23.84 2.47
CA VAL A 98 -0.34 22.43 2.58
C VAL A 98 -0.42 21.72 1.22
N ILE A 99 0.52 20.80 0.98
CA ILE A 99 0.48 19.90 -0.18
C ILE A 99 -0.11 18.56 0.24
N ILE A 100 -1.11 18.07 -0.50
CA ILE A 100 -1.58 16.70 -0.43
C ILE A 100 -1.08 15.95 -1.67
N ALA A 101 -0.21 14.98 -1.46
CA ALA A 101 0.27 14.09 -2.49
C ALA A 101 -0.59 12.83 -2.60
N ILE A 102 -1.07 12.54 -3.81
CA ILE A 102 -1.80 11.32 -4.15
C ILE A 102 -0.90 10.46 -5.04
N ILE A 103 -0.48 9.29 -4.53
CA ILE A 103 0.33 8.33 -5.26
C ILE A 103 -0.57 7.14 -5.61
N ASP A 104 -1.08 7.12 -6.85
CA ASP A 104 -2.19 6.24 -7.23
C ASP A 104 -2.30 6.09 -8.78
N THR A 105 -3.51 5.91 -9.33
CA THR A 105 -3.78 5.70 -10.78
C THR A 105 -3.70 6.96 -11.63
N GLY A 106 -3.52 8.13 -11.02
CA GLY A 106 -3.48 9.44 -11.69
C GLY A 106 -4.61 10.37 -11.27
N ILE A 107 -4.92 11.35 -12.11
CA ILE A 107 -6.04 12.27 -11.89
C ILE A 107 -6.69 12.71 -13.21
N ASP A 108 -8.02 12.88 -13.23
CA ASP A 108 -8.68 13.75 -14.21
C ASP A 108 -8.45 15.21 -13.83
N TYR A 109 -7.33 15.77 -14.27
CA TYR A 109 -6.97 17.17 -13.98
C TYR A 109 -7.93 18.19 -14.63
N THR A 110 -8.76 17.76 -15.58
CA THR A 110 -9.73 18.63 -16.25
C THR A 110 -11.03 18.79 -15.46
N ASN A 111 -11.22 18.00 -14.40
CA ASN A 111 -12.40 18.08 -13.55
C ASN A 111 -12.46 19.44 -12.82
N PRO A 112 -13.58 20.19 -12.89
CA PRO A 112 -13.71 21.51 -12.25
C PRO A 112 -13.46 21.53 -10.74
N ILE A 113 -13.64 20.41 -10.04
CA ILE A 113 -13.38 20.35 -8.59
C ILE A 113 -11.89 20.52 -8.23
N PHE A 114 -10.98 20.40 -9.21
CA PHE A 114 -9.55 20.62 -9.05
C PHE A 114 -9.07 21.97 -9.61
N GLN A 115 -10.00 22.87 -9.92
CA GLN A 115 -9.69 24.23 -10.37
C GLN A 115 -9.96 25.22 -9.25
N ARG A 116 -9.18 26.28 -9.16
CA ARG A 116 -9.41 27.40 -8.25
C ARG A 116 -10.54 28.29 -8.81
N PRO A 117 -11.09 29.21 -8.00
CA PRO A 117 -12.12 30.14 -8.46
C PRO A 117 -11.71 31.02 -9.66
N ASP A 118 -10.40 31.24 -9.85
CA ASP A 118 -9.85 31.98 -11.00
C ASP A 118 -9.65 31.12 -12.26
N GLY A 119 -10.04 29.84 -12.22
CA GLY A 119 -9.91 28.88 -13.31
C GLY A 119 -8.53 28.21 -13.39
N THR A 120 -7.57 28.57 -12.54
CA THR A 120 -6.25 27.91 -12.52
C THR A 120 -6.30 26.59 -11.75
N SER A 121 -5.40 25.66 -12.04
CA SER A 121 -5.34 24.38 -11.35
C SER A 121 -4.83 24.50 -9.91
N LYS A 122 -5.40 23.71 -8.99
CA LYS A 122 -4.81 23.50 -7.65
C LYS A 122 -3.66 22.49 -7.68
N ILE A 123 -3.51 21.74 -8.77
CA ILE A 123 -2.45 20.74 -8.94
C ILE A 123 -1.13 21.48 -9.20
N LEU A 124 -0.11 21.21 -8.37
CA LEU A 124 1.25 21.74 -8.51
C LEU A 124 2.00 21.01 -9.61
N TYR A 125 2.01 19.68 -9.52
CA TYR A 125 2.65 18.81 -10.49
C TYR A 125 1.85 17.52 -10.66
N ILE A 126 1.92 16.96 -11.88
CA ILE A 126 1.58 15.57 -12.17
C ILE A 126 2.87 14.90 -12.62
N TRP A 127 3.32 13.89 -11.88
CA TRP A 127 4.33 12.97 -12.39
C TRP A 127 3.64 11.72 -12.92
N ASP A 128 3.63 11.56 -14.24
CA ASP A 128 3.11 10.38 -14.91
C ASP A 128 4.23 9.40 -15.24
N GLN A 129 4.32 8.32 -14.48
CA GLN A 129 5.36 7.29 -14.66
C GLN A 129 5.19 6.48 -15.95
N THR A 130 4.05 6.61 -16.64
CA THR A 130 3.76 5.88 -17.89
C THR A 130 4.19 6.66 -19.14
N ILE A 131 4.35 7.98 -19.04
CA ILE A 131 4.69 8.84 -20.17
C ILE A 131 6.19 9.09 -20.17
N ASN A 132 6.86 8.73 -21.27
CA ASN A 132 8.32 8.75 -21.35
C ASN A 132 8.92 9.75 -22.34
N THR A 133 8.17 10.80 -22.71
CA THR A 133 8.57 11.76 -23.75
C THR A 133 9.03 13.11 -23.23
N GLY A 134 8.74 13.45 -21.97
CA GLY A 134 9.09 14.74 -21.38
C GLY A 134 10.12 14.65 -20.24
N PRO A 135 10.32 15.76 -19.51
CA PRO A 135 11.25 15.84 -18.39
C PRO A 135 10.80 14.94 -17.23
N SER A 136 11.74 14.24 -16.61
CA SER A 136 11.54 13.35 -15.47
C SER A 136 12.10 13.97 -14.18
N PRO A 137 11.75 13.45 -12.99
CA PRO A 137 12.46 13.81 -11.77
C PRO A 137 13.95 13.48 -11.92
N PRO A 138 14.90 14.38 -11.58
CA PRO A 138 16.31 14.19 -11.89
C PRO A 138 16.92 12.88 -11.36
N ASP A 139 16.58 12.51 -10.12
CA ASP A 139 17.11 11.31 -9.48
C ASP A 139 16.45 10.03 -10.01
N ALA A 140 15.15 10.09 -10.34
CA ALA A 140 14.40 8.96 -10.88
C ALA A 140 14.67 8.72 -12.37
N ASN A 141 14.82 9.77 -13.18
CA ASN A 141 15.15 9.67 -14.61
C ASN A 141 14.16 8.83 -15.48
N PHE A 142 12.90 8.68 -15.07
CA PHE A 142 11.81 8.08 -15.87
C PHE A 142 10.46 8.78 -15.62
N GLY A 143 9.47 8.51 -16.48
CA GLY A 143 8.17 9.19 -16.42
C GLY A 143 8.25 10.67 -16.79
N THR A 144 7.13 11.37 -16.87
CA THR A 144 7.09 12.79 -17.28
C THR A 144 6.40 13.64 -16.24
N ILE A 145 7.03 14.75 -15.87
CA ILE A 145 6.46 15.77 -14.99
C ILE A 145 5.74 16.82 -15.83
N PHE A 146 4.51 17.12 -15.44
CA PHE A 146 3.73 18.25 -15.93
C PHE A 146 3.55 19.27 -14.80
N THR A 147 3.91 20.52 -15.05
CA THR A 147 3.80 21.60 -14.06
C THR A 147 2.42 22.24 -14.09
N ARG A 148 2.05 22.94 -13.00
CA ARG A 148 0.83 23.75 -12.93
C ARG A 148 0.67 24.68 -14.13
N GLU A 149 1.75 25.29 -14.62
CA GLU A 149 1.71 26.19 -15.77
C GLU A 149 1.28 25.44 -17.03
N GLN A 150 1.82 24.24 -17.27
CA GLN A 150 1.41 23.39 -18.40
C GLN A 150 -0.03 22.89 -18.24
N ILE A 151 -0.44 22.55 -17.02
CA ILE A 151 -1.82 22.16 -16.72
C ILE A 151 -2.77 23.33 -17.00
N ASN A 152 -2.43 24.55 -16.59
CA ASN A 152 -3.24 25.74 -16.89
C ASN A 152 -3.31 26.03 -18.40
N GLN A 153 -2.21 25.84 -19.13
CA GLN A 153 -2.20 25.92 -20.59
C GLN A 153 -3.11 24.86 -21.22
N ALA A 154 -3.09 23.63 -20.69
CA ALA A 154 -3.98 22.55 -21.11
C ALA A 154 -5.45 22.90 -20.85
N LEU A 155 -5.78 23.43 -19.67
CA LEU A 155 -7.15 23.83 -19.31
C LEU A 155 -7.70 24.98 -20.17
N ALA A 156 -6.83 25.85 -20.69
CA ALA A 156 -7.20 26.90 -21.63
C ALA A 156 -7.31 26.43 -23.10
N SER A 157 -6.87 25.20 -23.40
CA SER A 157 -6.91 24.61 -24.73
C SER A 157 -8.26 23.93 -25.00
N ASN A 158 -8.69 23.93 -26.26
CA ASN A 158 -9.83 23.12 -26.71
C ASN A 158 -9.51 21.61 -26.74
N ASP A 159 -8.22 21.26 -26.69
CA ASP A 159 -7.73 19.89 -26.59
C ASP A 159 -6.66 19.81 -25.48
N PRO A 160 -7.08 19.69 -24.21
CA PRO A 160 -6.15 19.68 -23.08
C PRO A 160 -5.08 18.57 -23.16
N LEU A 161 -5.44 17.40 -23.69
CA LEU A 161 -4.56 16.23 -23.74
C LEU A 161 -3.42 16.39 -24.77
N SER A 162 -3.57 17.30 -25.75
CA SER A 162 -2.46 17.67 -26.64
C SER A 162 -1.30 18.38 -25.91
N VAL A 163 -1.57 19.00 -24.76
CA VAL A 163 -0.58 19.73 -23.94
C VAL A 163 -0.11 18.87 -22.77
N VAL A 164 -1.05 18.27 -22.03
CA VAL A 164 -0.78 17.36 -20.91
C VAL A 164 -1.47 16.02 -21.20
N PRO A 165 -0.78 15.06 -21.85
CA PRO A 165 -1.37 13.79 -22.25
C PRO A 165 -1.57 12.78 -21.10
N SER A 166 -1.57 13.24 -19.84
CA SER A 166 -1.80 12.39 -18.67
C SER A 166 -3.29 12.30 -18.35
N MET A 167 -3.79 11.09 -18.11
CA MET A 167 -5.18 10.83 -17.76
C MET A 167 -5.24 9.75 -16.68
N ASP A 168 -6.30 9.76 -15.86
CA ASP A 168 -6.63 8.64 -14.99
C ASP A 168 -7.63 7.73 -15.72
N GLU A 169 -7.21 6.53 -16.10
CA GLU A 169 -8.05 5.57 -16.80
C GLU A 169 -8.87 4.70 -15.85
N ASN A 170 -8.53 4.69 -14.55
CA ASN A 170 -9.19 3.85 -13.55
C ASN A 170 -10.18 4.64 -12.70
N GLY A 171 -9.83 5.87 -12.30
CA GLY A 171 -10.65 6.76 -11.50
C GLY A 171 -10.35 6.73 -10.00
N HIS A 172 -9.59 5.74 -9.50
CA HIS A 172 -9.28 5.62 -8.08
C HIS A 172 -8.48 6.83 -7.57
N GLY A 173 -7.42 7.25 -8.27
CA GLY A 173 -6.64 8.44 -7.91
C GLY A 173 -7.47 9.73 -7.95
N THR A 174 -8.32 9.90 -8.97
CA THR A 174 -9.28 11.01 -9.06
C THR A 174 -10.25 11.03 -7.87
N MET A 175 -10.77 9.88 -7.48
CA MET A 175 -11.63 9.73 -6.30
C MET A 175 -10.90 10.15 -5.02
N LEU A 176 -9.69 9.65 -4.77
CA LEU A 176 -8.92 9.99 -3.56
C LEU A 176 -8.57 11.47 -3.51
N ALA A 177 -8.10 12.05 -4.61
CA ALA A 177 -7.81 13.48 -4.72
C ALA A 177 -9.07 14.33 -4.44
N GLY A 178 -10.22 13.90 -4.96
CA GLY A 178 -11.51 14.52 -4.71
C GLY A 178 -11.89 14.52 -3.24
N ILE A 179 -11.86 13.35 -2.59
CA ILE A 179 -12.19 13.23 -1.16
C ILE A 179 -11.26 14.11 -0.32
N ALA A 180 -9.95 14.08 -0.59
CA ALA A 180 -8.97 14.82 0.19
C ALA A 180 -9.05 16.34 -0.03
N ALA A 181 -9.14 16.80 -1.29
CA ALA A 181 -8.96 18.22 -1.66
C ALA A 181 -9.86 18.73 -2.80
N GLY A 182 -10.91 18.00 -3.17
CA GLY A 182 -11.90 18.47 -4.15
C GLY A 182 -12.64 19.70 -3.66
N ASN A 183 -12.99 20.62 -4.57
CA ASN A 183 -13.90 21.71 -4.24
C ASN A 183 -15.28 21.19 -3.86
N ASP A 184 -15.98 22.01 -3.09
CA ASP A 184 -17.35 21.78 -2.70
C ASP A 184 -18.27 21.91 -3.93
N VAL A 185 -19.21 20.97 -4.08
CA VAL A 185 -20.27 20.98 -5.09
C VAL A 185 -21.60 20.80 -4.35
N GLU A 186 -22.12 21.92 -3.85
CA GLU A 186 -23.28 21.96 -2.95
C GLU A 186 -24.53 21.28 -3.55
N GLU A 187 -24.77 21.47 -4.84
CA GLU A 187 -25.91 20.89 -5.57
C GLU A 187 -25.90 19.36 -5.54
N GLU A 188 -24.71 18.76 -5.52
CA GLU A 188 -24.50 17.32 -5.46
C GLU A 188 -24.28 16.82 -4.02
N GLY A 189 -24.20 17.73 -3.04
CA GLY A 189 -23.89 17.41 -1.66
C GLY A 189 -22.49 16.83 -1.45
N PHE A 190 -21.54 17.19 -2.33
CA PHE A 190 -20.15 16.75 -2.25
C PHE A 190 -19.25 17.84 -1.65
N TYR A 191 -18.39 17.44 -0.72
CA TYR A 191 -17.43 18.32 -0.05
C TYR A 191 -16.10 17.57 0.10
N GLY A 192 -15.03 18.08 -0.51
CA GLY A 192 -13.68 17.59 -0.20
C GLY A 192 -13.31 18.00 1.23
N VAL A 193 -12.30 17.39 1.85
CA VAL A 193 -11.95 17.67 3.26
C VAL A 193 -11.03 18.90 3.43
N ALA A 194 -10.12 19.14 2.48
CA ALA A 194 -9.16 20.25 2.46
C ALA A 194 -9.05 20.90 1.05
N PRO A 195 -10.09 21.61 0.57
CA PRO A 195 -10.26 22.10 -0.79
C PRO A 195 -9.24 23.16 -1.19
N ASP A 196 -8.65 23.87 -0.22
CA ASP A 196 -7.70 24.94 -0.49
C ASP A 196 -6.25 24.43 -0.44
N ALA A 197 -6.06 23.12 -0.17
CA ALA A 197 -4.77 22.46 -0.29
C ALA A 197 -4.31 22.35 -1.75
N ASP A 198 -3.00 22.41 -1.94
CA ASP A 198 -2.36 22.12 -3.21
C ASP A 198 -2.29 20.59 -3.43
N LEU A 199 -2.46 20.14 -4.67
CA LEU A 199 -2.33 18.73 -5.02
C LEU A 199 -0.98 18.42 -5.68
N LEU A 200 -0.35 17.31 -5.30
CA LEU A 200 0.78 16.72 -5.99
C LEU A 200 0.40 15.30 -6.44
N ILE A 201 0.35 15.05 -7.74
CA ILE A 201 -0.17 13.77 -8.25
C ILE A 201 0.99 12.95 -8.80
N VAL A 202 1.06 11.68 -8.39
CA VAL A 202 1.94 10.69 -9.01
C VAL A 202 1.06 9.57 -9.57
N LYS A 203 0.97 9.48 -10.89
CA LYS A 203 0.38 8.34 -11.58
C LYS A 203 1.43 7.24 -11.64
N LEU A 204 1.20 6.18 -10.87
CA LEU A 204 2.05 5.01 -10.85
C LEU A 204 1.92 4.24 -12.16
N ARG A 205 3.05 3.74 -12.64
CA ARG A 205 3.07 2.76 -13.74
C ARG A 205 2.70 1.38 -13.22
N GLN A 206 2.13 0.57 -14.11
CA GLN A 206 1.92 -0.85 -13.82
C GLN A 206 3.26 -1.55 -13.55
N ALA A 207 3.23 -2.55 -12.67
CA ALA A 207 4.36 -3.41 -12.37
C ALA A 207 4.86 -4.08 -13.65
N LYS A 208 6.18 -4.22 -13.75
CA LYS A 208 6.82 -4.83 -14.91
C LYS A 208 6.41 -6.28 -15.06
N GLN A 209 6.35 -6.77 -16.29
CA GLN A 209 5.94 -8.14 -16.58
C GLN A 209 6.80 -9.20 -15.86
N PRO A 210 8.13 -9.06 -15.74
CA PRO A 210 8.95 -10.02 -15.00
C PRO A 210 8.57 -10.15 -13.52
N ALA A 211 8.24 -9.03 -12.85
CA ALA A 211 7.79 -9.05 -11.45
C ALA A 211 6.39 -9.69 -11.31
N ARG A 212 5.47 -9.36 -12.23
CA ARG A 212 4.14 -10.00 -12.31
C ARG A 212 4.26 -11.50 -12.51
N ASN A 213 5.09 -11.94 -13.46
CA ASN A 213 5.35 -13.35 -13.74
C ASN A 213 5.95 -14.08 -12.54
N PHE A 214 6.90 -13.44 -11.82
CA PHE A 214 7.53 -14.05 -10.65
C PHE A 214 6.53 -14.39 -9.55
N PHE A 215 5.55 -13.51 -9.30
CA PHE A 215 4.49 -13.71 -8.30
C PHE A 215 3.19 -14.30 -8.85
N LEU A 216 3.15 -14.54 -10.18
CA LEU A 216 2.02 -15.07 -10.93
C LEU A 216 0.76 -14.19 -10.82
N ILE A 217 0.93 -12.89 -10.99
CA ILE A 217 -0.18 -11.91 -10.95
C ILE A 217 -0.83 -11.80 -12.34
N PRO A 218 -2.17 -11.85 -12.46
CA PRO A 218 -2.86 -11.70 -13.74
C PRO A 218 -2.56 -10.38 -14.46
N ASP A 219 -2.48 -10.39 -15.79
CA ASP A 219 -2.12 -9.18 -16.58
C ASP A 219 -3.22 -8.11 -16.59
N ASN A 220 -4.47 -8.52 -16.40
CA ASN A 220 -5.66 -7.66 -16.51
C ASN A 220 -6.01 -6.90 -15.23
N VAL A 221 -5.21 -7.00 -14.17
CA VAL A 221 -5.46 -6.31 -12.89
C VAL A 221 -4.47 -5.18 -12.67
N VAL A 222 -4.95 -4.10 -12.06
CA VAL A 222 -4.10 -2.99 -11.60
C VAL A 222 -3.13 -3.53 -10.56
N CYS A 223 -1.83 -3.41 -10.84
CA CYS A 223 -0.77 -3.87 -9.96
C CYS A 223 0.42 -2.92 -10.10
N PHE A 224 0.90 -2.39 -8.99
CA PHE A 224 2.05 -1.51 -8.89
C PHE A 224 3.24 -2.24 -8.25
N GLN A 225 4.45 -1.74 -8.47
CA GLN A 225 5.68 -2.37 -7.99
C GLN A 225 6.34 -1.49 -6.92
N GLU A 226 6.87 -2.10 -5.87
CA GLU A 226 7.37 -1.42 -4.66
C GLU A 226 8.38 -0.30 -4.96
N ASN A 227 9.38 -0.56 -5.80
CA ASN A 227 10.41 0.43 -6.15
C ASN A 227 9.83 1.66 -6.87
N HIS A 228 8.79 1.53 -7.70
CA HIS A 228 8.15 2.67 -8.35
C HIS A 228 7.36 3.52 -7.34
N ILE A 229 6.80 2.90 -6.31
CA ILE A 229 6.15 3.59 -5.18
C ILE A 229 7.21 4.29 -4.33
N MET A 230 8.35 3.64 -4.05
CA MET A 230 9.48 4.25 -3.32
C MET A 230 9.97 5.52 -4.02
N TRP A 231 10.15 5.48 -5.35
CA TRP A 231 10.48 6.68 -6.12
C TRP A 231 9.41 7.77 -6.01
N ALA A 232 8.12 7.41 -6.02
CA ALA A 232 7.01 8.36 -5.84
C ALA A 232 7.05 9.04 -4.47
N VAL A 233 7.25 8.28 -3.40
CA VAL A 233 7.35 8.81 -2.03
C VAL A 233 8.56 9.76 -1.90
N GLN A 234 9.72 9.37 -2.43
CA GLN A 234 10.93 10.20 -2.47
C GLN A 234 10.67 11.51 -3.23
N TYR A 235 10.11 11.43 -4.44
CA TYR A 235 9.78 12.59 -5.26
C TYR A 235 8.82 13.56 -4.54
N CYS A 236 7.77 13.05 -3.91
CA CYS A 236 6.83 13.89 -3.17
C CYS A 236 7.51 14.65 -2.03
N ASN A 237 8.38 13.97 -1.27
CA ASN A 237 9.15 14.61 -0.21
C ASN A 237 10.10 15.69 -0.75
N ASP A 238 10.77 15.42 -1.88
CA ASP A 238 11.69 16.37 -2.51
C ASP A 238 10.98 17.62 -3.04
N VAL A 239 9.84 17.47 -3.70
CA VAL A 239 9.01 18.59 -4.14
C VAL A 239 8.56 19.45 -2.94
N ALA A 240 8.06 18.81 -1.87
CA ALA A 240 7.64 19.55 -0.68
C ALA A 240 8.79 20.32 -0.01
N ARG A 241 9.99 19.72 0.03
CA ARG A 241 11.20 20.39 0.51
C ARG A 241 11.61 21.56 -0.38
N GLN A 242 11.58 21.39 -1.70
CA GLN A 242 11.92 22.45 -2.67
C GLN A 242 10.95 23.63 -2.57
N LEU A 243 9.66 23.36 -2.37
CA LEU A 243 8.63 24.38 -2.19
C LEU A 243 8.55 24.94 -0.77
N ASN A 244 9.28 24.36 0.18
CA ASN A 244 9.22 24.67 1.61
C ASN A 244 7.78 24.66 2.16
N LYS A 245 7.04 23.58 1.86
CA LYS A 245 5.64 23.40 2.30
C LYS A 245 5.47 22.11 3.12
N PRO A 246 4.50 22.09 4.06
CA PRO A 246 4.05 20.85 4.69
C PRO A 246 3.48 19.88 3.65
N LEU A 247 3.64 18.58 3.90
CA LEU A 247 3.24 17.53 2.97
C LEU A 247 2.45 16.43 3.69
N VAL A 248 1.30 16.08 3.12
CA VAL A 248 0.55 14.87 3.42
C VAL A 248 0.64 13.92 2.23
N ILE A 249 1.18 12.72 2.41
CA ILE A 249 1.14 11.66 1.39
C ILE A 249 -0.03 10.72 1.70
N CYS A 250 -0.90 10.48 0.72
CA CYS A 250 -1.98 9.50 0.80
C CYS A 250 -1.67 8.28 -0.07
N LEU A 251 -1.65 7.10 0.55
CA LEU A 251 -1.50 5.81 -0.12
C LEU A 251 -2.80 5.01 0.01
N GLY A 252 -3.57 4.94 -1.07
CA GLY A 252 -4.78 4.12 -1.19
C GLY A 252 -4.52 2.70 -1.73
N ILE A 253 -3.27 2.26 -1.65
CA ILE A 253 -2.77 0.99 -2.19
C ILE A 253 -2.15 0.16 -1.07
N GLY A 254 -2.15 -1.16 -1.22
CA GLY A 254 -1.56 -2.06 -0.24
C GLY A 254 -0.97 -3.32 -0.86
N SER A 255 -0.31 -4.15 -0.05
CA SER A 255 0.15 -5.49 -0.42
C SER A 255 -0.04 -6.48 0.74
N SER A 256 -0.49 -7.70 0.45
CA SER A 256 -0.51 -8.80 1.42
C SER A 256 0.82 -9.58 1.43
N GLN A 257 1.72 -9.27 0.51
CA GLN A 257 3.04 -9.85 0.45
C GLN A 257 3.94 -9.25 1.54
N GLY A 258 4.95 -10.01 1.96
CA GLY A 258 5.92 -9.56 2.94
C GLY A 258 5.53 -9.93 4.37
N PRO A 259 6.26 -9.40 5.37
CA PRO A 259 6.21 -9.91 6.74
C PRO A 259 5.10 -9.35 7.62
N HIS A 260 4.40 -8.30 7.21
CA HIS A 260 3.39 -7.62 8.07
C HIS A 260 3.98 -7.06 9.39
N MET A 261 5.24 -6.62 9.37
CA MET A 261 5.96 -6.02 10.51
C MET A 261 6.50 -4.60 10.21
N GLY A 262 6.11 -3.99 9.09
CA GLY A 262 6.55 -2.63 8.73
C GLY A 262 8.03 -2.46 8.37
N ARG A 263 8.74 -3.58 8.09
CA ARG A 263 10.18 -3.62 7.79
C ARG A 263 10.53 -3.87 6.32
N THR A 264 9.57 -3.78 5.39
CA THR A 264 9.91 -3.85 3.95
C THR A 264 10.71 -2.62 3.52
N PRO A 265 11.41 -2.64 2.38
CA PRO A 265 12.13 -1.47 1.89
C PRO A 265 11.29 -0.20 1.81
N LEU A 266 10.07 -0.30 1.26
CA LEU A 266 9.11 0.82 1.26
C LEU A 266 8.70 1.21 2.69
N GLY A 267 8.49 0.23 3.57
CA GLY A 267 8.12 0.48 4.96
C GLY A 267 9.17 1.27 5.74
N VAL A 268 10.45 0.92 5.58
CA VAL A 268 11.58 1.65 6.18
C VAL A 268 11.66 3.07 5.63
N MET A 269 11.53 3.26 4.31
CA MET A 269 11.52 4.58 3.69
C MET A 269 10.37 5.45 4.21
N ILE A 270 9.16 4.88 4.32
CA ILE A 270 8.00 5.57 4.86
C ILE A 270 8.24 6.00 6.30
N ASN A 271 8.79 5.13 7.15
CA ASN A 271 9.09 5.51 8.54
C ASN A 271 10.02 6.72 8.62
N LEU A 272 11.07 6.75 7.80
CA LEU A 272 12.04 7.85 7.79
C LEU A 272 11.43 9.17 7.31
N ILE A 273 10.64 9.14 6.24
CA ILE A 273 10.00 10.37 5.71
C ILE A 273 8.87 10.83 6.63
N ALA A 274 8.13 9.90 7.23
CA ALA A 274 7.05 10.20 8.16
C ALA A 274 7.53 10.87 9.46
N ASP A 275 8.80 10.66 9.85
CA ASP A 275 9.45 11.25 11.02
C ASP A 275 10.12 12.62 10.73
N LEU A 276 10.10 13.08 9.47
CA LEU A 276 10.58 14.42 9.16
C LEU A 276 9.55 15.49 9.58
N PRO A 277 10.00 16.68 9.99
CA PRO A 277 9.10 17.79 10.31
C PRO A 277 8.16 18.13 9.15
N ASP A 278 6.91 18.46 9.50
CA ASP A 278 5.87 18.88 8.56
C ASP A 278 5.56 17.81 7.49
N ARG A 279 5.65 16.53 7.87
CA ARG A 279 5.29 15.38 7.04
C ARG A 279 4.22 14.52 7.69
N ALA A 280 3.19 14.19 6.94
CA ALA A 280 2.18 13.20 7.30
C ALA A 280 2.13 12.11 6.22
N ILE A 281 2.15 10.83 6.59
CA ILE A 281 1.87 9.73 5.66
C ILE A 281 0.64 8.97 6.15
N ILE A 282 -0.40 8.93 5.31
CA ILE A 282 -1.66 8.27 5.57
C ILE A 282 -1.80 7.07 4.64
N VAL A 283 -2.10 5.91 5.21
CA VAL A 283 -2.15 4.63 4.50
C VAL A 283 -3.46 3.92 4.80
N SER A 284 -4.07 3.31 3.79
CA SER A 284 -5.22 2.44 3.98
C SER A 284 -4.83 1.14 4.71
N ALA A 285 -5.70 0.64 5.59
CA ALA A 285 -5.45 -0.63 6.28
C ALA A 285 -5.52 -1.85 5.34
N GLY A 286 -6.29 -1.76 4.25
CA GLY A 286 -6.60 -2.87 3.36
C GLY A 286 -8.01 -3.42 3.52
N ASN A 287 -8.44 -4.21 2.54
CA ASN A 287 -9.80 -4.77 2.46
C ASN A 287 -9.81 -6.32 2.52
N GLU A 288 -8.87 -6.93 3.25
CA GLU A 288 -8.71 -8.39 3.29
C GLU A 288 -9.35 -9.08 4.50
N GLY A 289 -9.92 -8.31 5.44
CA GLY A 289 -10.31 -8.80 6.77
C GLY A 289 -11.35 -9.93 6.78
N ASN A 290 -12.12 -10.09 5.71
CA ASN A 290 -13.14 -11.15 5.58
C ASN A 290 -13.04 -11.93 4.27
N LEU A 291 -11.86 -11.95 3.62
CA LEU A 291 -11.67 -12.63 2.34
C LEU A 291 -11.06 -14.04 2.46
N GLY A 292 -10.79 -14.51 3.68
CA GLY A 292 -10.25 -15.86 3.89
C GLY A 292 -8.80 -16.06 3.44
N ARG A 293 -8.04 -14.97 3.31
CA ARG A 293 -6.70 -14.94 2.70
C ARG A 293 -5.53 -14.95 3.66
N HIS A 294 -5.83 -15.13 4.94
CA HIS A 294 -4.83 -15.29 5.98
C HIS A 294 -5.18 -16.49 6.85
N TYR A 295 -4.15 -17.26 7.21
CA TYR A 295 -4.22 -18.36 8.17
C TYR A 295 -3.19 -18.10 9.27
N TYR A 296 -3.56 -18.38 10.52
CA TYR A 296 -2.63 -18.38 11.65
C TYR A 296 -2.77 -19.69 12.41
N GLY A 297 -1.65 -20.35 12.66
CA GLY A 297 -1.59 -21.60 13.42
C GLY A 297 -0.48 -21.54 14.47
N VAL A 298 -0.67 -22.28 15.55
CA VAL A 298 0.38 -22.56 16.54
C VAL A 298 0.69 -24.04 16.48
N ILE A 299 1.97 -24.39 16.46
CA ILE A 299 2.41 -25.77 16.47
C ILE A 299 2.71 -26.18 17.90
N ASP A 300 1.89 -27.07 18.45
CA ASP A 300 2.16 -27.72 19.73
C ASP A 300 3.23 -28.81 19.52
N PRO A 301 4.39 -28.76 20.21
CA PRO A 301 5.44 -29.78 20.08
C PRO A 301 4.98 -31.21 20.37
N SER A 302 3.92 -31.39 21.18
CA SER A 302 3.35 -32.70 21.49
C SER A 302 2.56 -33.32 20.34
N ILE A 303 2.05 -32.48 19.43
CA ILE A 303 1.35 -32.90 18.20
C ILE A 303 2.35 -32.94 17.05
N GLY A 304 3.23 -31.94 16.97
CA GLY A 304 4.33 -31.83 16.00
C GLY A 304 3.96 -31.18 14.66
N SER A 305 2.66 -31.00 14.37
CA SER A 305 2.21 -30.33 13.14
C SER A 305 0.82 -29.70 13.25
N ASN A 306 0.50 -28.85 12.28
CA ASN A 306 -0.81 -28.26 12.05
C ASN A 306 -1.18 -28.42 10.55
N THR A 307 -2.39 -28.87 10.25
CA THR A 307 -2.88 -29.06 8.88
C THR A 307 -3.61 -27.81 8.39
N VAL A 308 -3.12 -27.23 7.31
CA VAL A 308 -3.74 -26.09 6.62
C VAL A 308 -4.44 -26.61 5.37
N GLU A 309 -5.73 -26.29 5.22
CA GLU A 309 -6.52 -26.60 4.04
C GLU A 309 -6.80 -25.33 3.24
N LEU A 310 -6.44 -25.36 1.95
CA LEU A 310 -6.59 -24.27 1.00
C LEU A 310 -7.54 -24.71 -0.12
N ASN A 311 -8.66 -24.02 -0.29
CA ASN A 311 -9.48 -24.17 -1.48
C ASN A 311 -8.88 -23.34 -2.61
N VAL A 312 -8.69 -23.94 -3.78
CA VAL A 312 -8.25 -23.26 -5.02
C VAL A 312 -9.37 -23.31 -6.04
N ASP A 313 -9.78 -22.15 -6.54
CA ASP A 313 -10.78 -22.01 -7.59
C ASP A 313 -10.20 -22.32 -8.98
N GLU A 314 -11.06 -22.76 -9.90
CA GLU A 314 -10.66 -23.08 -11.27
C GLU A 314 -10.15 -21.87 -12.06
N SER A 315 -10.52 -20.64 -11.67
CA SER A 315 -10.03 -19.42 -12.32
C SER A 315 -8.59 -19.07 -11.94
N ASP A 316 -8.11 -19.52 -10.78
CA ASP A 316 -6.82 -19.10 -10.21
C ASP A 316 -5.72 -20.10 -10.56
N THR A 317 -5.33 -20.13 -11.84
CA THR A 317 -4.31 -21.04 -12.36
C THR A 317 -2.88 -20.64 -11.99
N GLY A 318 -2.67 -19.40 -11.55
CA GLY A 318 -1.37 -18.86 -11.16
C GLY A 318 -1.49 -17.96 -9.94
N PHE A 319 -0.74 -18.25 -8.86
CA PHE A 319 -0.65 -17.37 -7.69
C PHE A 319 0.53 -17.73 -6.79
N SER A 320 0.80 -16.89 -5.78
CA SER A 320 1.81 -17.14 -4.75
C SER A 320 1.23 -17.14 -3.34
N MET A 321 1.81 -17.91 -2.44
CA MET A 321 1.45 -18.02 -1.04
C MET A 321 2.72 -17.94 -0.20
N GLN A 322 2.64 -17.26 0.95
CA GLN A 322 3.80 -17.06 1.82
C GLN A 322 3.49 -17.58 3.20
N LEU A 323 4.35 -18.45 3.74
CA LEU A 323 4.36 -18.83 5.14
C LEU A 323 5.46 -18.07 5.87
N TRP A 324 5.10 -17.38 6.94
CA TRP A 324 6.04 -16.71 7.85
C TRP A 324 5.98 -17.36 9.22
N GLY A 325 7.13 -17.82 9.71
CA GLY A 325 7.23 -18.53 10.97
C GLY A 325 7.81 -17.67 12.08
N ASP A 326 7.21 -17.71 13.27
CA ASP A 326 7.70 -16.97 14.43
C ASP A 326 8.97 -17.65 15.00
N THR A 327 10.01 -16.85 15.20
CA THR A 327 11.23 -17.22 15.92
C THR A 327 10.91 -17.62 17.38
N PRO A 328 11.52 -18.67 17.96
CA PRO A 328 12.65 -19.47 17.46
C PRO A 328 12.25 -20.72 16.65
N GLY A 329 10.98 -20.84 16.24
CA GLY A 329 10.50 -22.03 15.52
C GLY A 329 11.12 -22.18 14.13
N ILE A 330 11.41 -23.42 13.74
CA ILE A 330 11.80 -23.76 12.36
C ILE A 330 10.72 -24.64 11.73
N TYR A 331 10.14 -24.16 10.64
CA TYR A 331 8.99 -24.71 9.96
C TYR A 331 9.37 -25.47 8.70
N SER A 332 8.55 -26.45 8.35
CA SER A 332 8.66 -27.25 7.13
C SER A 332 7.30 -27.77 6.74
N ILE A 333 7.10 -28.05 5.46
CA ILE A 333 5.81 -28.50 4.94
C ILE A 333 5.92 -29.85 4.23
N ASP A 334 4.87 -30.66 4.37
CA ASP A 334 4.48 -31.63 3.35
C ASP A 334 3.30 -31.06 2.54
N ILE A 335 2.97 -31.72 1.43
CA ILE A 335 1.92 -31.26 0.52
C ILE A 335 1.08 -32.45 0.07
N LEU A 336 -0.24 -32.32 0.14
CA LEU A 336 -1.19 -33.23 -0.48
C LEU A 336 -2.02 -32.44 -1.51
N SER A 337 -1.95 -32.88 -2.76
CA SER A 337 -2.68 -32.27 -3.86
C SER A 337 -4.17 -32.69 -3.87
N PRO A 338 -5.04 -31.99 -4.62
CA PRO A 338 -6.46 -32.32 -4.72
C PRO A 338 -6.74 -33.73 -5.26
N SER A 339 -5.89 -34.25 -6.17
CA SER A 339 -6.02 -35.64 -6.66
C SER A 339 -5.49 -36.70 -5.68
N GLY A 340 -4.87 -36.28 -4.58
CA GLY A 340 -4.33 -37.16 -3.54
C GLY A 340 -2.85 -37.52 -3.70
N GLU A 341 -2.11 -36.82 -4.58
CA GLU A 341 -0.66 -36.99 -4.67
C GLU A 341 0.03 -36.35 -3.46
N TYR A 342 0.89 -37.13 -2.81
CA TYR A 342 1.58 -36.73 -1.60
C TYR A 342 3.05 -36.43 -1.87
N ILE A 343 3.48 -35.22 -1.50
CA ILE A 343 4.87 -34.80 -1.49
C ILE A 343 5.38 -34.84 -0.06
N PRO A 344 6.38 -35.70 0.24
CA PRO A 344 6.94 -35.80 1.57
C PRO A 344 7.52 -34.49 2.08
N ARG A 345 7.57 -34.38 3.41
CA ARG A 345 8.15 -33.24 4.13
C ARG A 345 9.49 -32.81 3.53
N ILE A 346 9.58 -31.53 3.19
CA ILE A 346 10.80 -30.90 2.68
C ILE A 346 11.60 -30.42 3.90
N PRO A 347 12.81 -30.95 4.16
CA PRO A 347 13.60 -30.56 5.33
C PRO A 347 14.02 -29.08 5.20
N PRO A 348 13.96 -28.30 6.29
CA PRO A 348 14.41 -26.92 6.26
C PRO A 348 15.93 -26.89 6.11
N ALA A 349 16.42 -25.98 5.28
CA ALA A 349 17.82 -25.59 5.22
C ALA A 349 17.90 -24.07 4.99
N LEU A 350 19.09 -23.49 5.19
CA LEU A 350 19.31 -22.03 5.11
C LEU A 350 18.63 -21.41 3.90
N ARG A 351 18.84 -22.01 2.72
CA ARG A 351 18.09 -21.74 1.49
C ARG A 351 17.79 -23.05 0.76
N VAL A 352 16.53 -23.28 0.41
CA VAL A 352 16.11 -24.44 -0.41
C VAL A 352 15.25 -23.93 -1.55
N ASN A 353 15.60 -24.32 -2.78
CA ASN A 353 14.77 -24.10 -3.96
C ASN A 353 14.33 -25.46 -4.47
N ARG A 354 13.03 -25.74 -4.46
CA ARG A 354 12.45 -26.98 -4.95
C ARG A 354 11.41 -26.66 -6.01
N VAL A 355 11.50 -27.36 -7.13
CA VAL A 355 10.43 -27.41 -8.14
C VAL A 355 9.76 -28.77 -7.99
N ILE A 356 8.46 -28.77 -7.78
CA ILE A 356 7.65 -29.97 -7.56
C ILE A 356 6.67 -30.08 -8.71
N SER A 357 6.71 -31.23 -9.40
CA SER A 357 5.75 -31.64 -10.42
C SER A 357 4.92 -32.80 -9.90
N PHE A 358 3.67 -32.86 -10.32
CA PHE A 358 2.74 -33.94 -10.03
C PHE A 358 2.57 -34.86 -11.25
N ILE A 359 2.19 -36.11 -11.03
CA ILE A 359 2.04 -37.12 -12.11
C ILE A 359 0.67 -36.99 -12.77
N PHE A 360 -0.38 -36.74 -12.00
CA PHE A 360 -1.78 -36.68 -12.41
C PHE A 360 -2.32 -35.26 -12.51
N GLU A 361 -1.51 -34.27 -12.16
CA GLU A 361 -1.85 -32.86 -12.21
C GLU A 361 -0.82 -32.08 -13.03
N LYS A 362 -1.26 -31.00 -13.68
CA LYS A 362 -0.37 -30.12 -14.45
C LYS A 362 0.34 -29.10 -13.57
N THR A 363 0.01 -29.07 -12.28
CA THR A 363 0.52 -28.09 -11.34
C THR A 363 2.02 -28.22 -11.17
N MET A 364 2.69 -27.08 -11.14
CA MET A 364 4.09 -26.94 -10.80
C MET A 364 4.18 -26.03 -9.57
N LEU A 365 4.81 -26.51 -8.50
CA LEU A 365 5.07 -25.71 -7.31
C LEU A 365 6.54 -25.33 -7.24
N TYR A 366 6.81 -24.03 -7.13
CA TYR A 366 8.13 -23.52 -6.78
C TYR A 366 8.13 -23.19 -5.29
N VAL A 367 8.88 -23.95 -4.51
CA VAL A 367 8.98 -23.79 -3.05
C VAL A 367 10.36 -23.27 -2.69
N ASN A 368 10.41 -22.05 -2.15
CA ASN A 368 11.61 -21.34 -1.77
C ASN A 368 11.64 -21.15 -0.24
N TYR A 369 12.57 -21.82 0.44
CA TYR A 369 12.80 -21.66 1.88
C TYR A 369 13.88 -20.60 2.14
N HIS A 370 13.61 -19.73 3.11
CA HIS A 370 14.56 -18.82 3.72
C HIS A 370 14.47 -19.00 5.23
N THR A 371 15.42 -19.72 5.85
CA THR A 371 15.37 -19.98 7.31
C THR A 371 15.54 -18.69 8.12
N ILE A 372 16.30 -17.74 7.59
CA ILE A 372 16.49 -16.40 8.17
C ILE A 372 16.29 -15.42 7.02
N GLU A 373 15.15 -14.73 7.00
CA GLU A 373 14.86 -13.65 6.06
C GLU A 373 15.58 -12.36 6.53
N SER A 374 16.04 -11.54 5.59
CA SER A 374 16.98 -10.43 5.86
C SER A 374 16.38 -9.28 6.67
N GLU A 375 15.11 -8.93 6.47
CA GLU A 375 14.50 -7.78 7.15
C GLU A 375 14.07 -8.13 8.56
N THR A 376 13.48 -9.31 8.73
CA THR A 376 12.84 -9.71 9.99
C THR A 376 13.66 -10.68 10.81
N GLY A 377 14.54 -11.46 10.19
CA GLY A 377 15.21 -12.60 10.81
C GLY A 377 14.33 -13.84 10.96
N ASP A 378 13.02 -13.72 10.70
CA ASP A 378 12.06 -14.82 10.76
C ASP A 378 12.16 -15.71 9.52
N GLN A 379 11.60 -16.91 9.63
CA GLN A 379 11.57 -17.85 8.51
C GLN A 379 10.48 -17.48 7.50
N LEU A 380 10.81 -17.56 6.21
CA LEU A 380 9.88 -17.49 5.09
C LEU A 380 9.89 -18.80 4.28
N ILE A 381 8.72 -19.28 3.90
CA ILE A 381 8.53 -20.26 2.82
C ILE A 381 7.62 -19.62 1.77
N LEU A 382 8.19 -19.28 0.61
CA LEU A 382 7.43 -18.80 -0.55
C LEU A 382 7.05 -19.99 -1.42
N ILE A 383 5.76 -20.13 -1.73
CA ILE A 383 5.21 -21.19 -2.56
C ILE A 383 4.52 -20.52 -3.75
N ARG A 384 4.92 -20.86 -4.96
CA ARG A 384 4.35 -20.31 -6.20
C ARG A 384 3.70 -21.43 -7.00
N PHE A 385 2.44 -21.25 -7.35
CA PHE A 385 1.60 -22.21 -8.04
C PHE A 385 1.50 -21.85 -9.51
N GLU A 386 2.06 -22.66 -10.38
CA GLU A 386 1.88 -22.53 -11.83
C GLU A 386 0.97 -23.66 -12.31
N ASN A 387 -0.07 -23.32 -13.09
CA ASN A 387 -1.14 -24.23 -13.51
C ASN A 387 -1.79 -24.97 -12.33
N ALA A 388 -2.19 -24.22 -11.30
CA ALA A 388 -2.80 -24.75 -10.09
C ALA A 388 -4.06 -25.58 -10.41
N SER A 389 -4.13 -26.80 -9.88
CA SER A 389 -5.33 -27.63 -10.02
C SER A 389 -6.38 -27.19 -9.00
N PRO A 390 -7.65 -27.04 -9.40
CA PRO A 390 -8.71 -26.64 -8.50
C PRO A 390 -9.03 -27.72 -7.47
N GLY A 391 -9.55 -27.29 -6.32
CA GLY A 391 -9.96 -28.16 -5.22
C GLY A 391 -9.18 -27.88 -3.93
N ILE A 392 -9.25 -28.83 -3.00
CA ILE A 392 -8.66 -28.67 -1.67
C ILE A 392 -7.22 -29.18 -1.68
N TRP A 393 -6.29 -28.26 -1.52
CA TRP A 393 -4.89 -28.53 -1.22
C TRP A 393 -4.71 -28.63 0.29
N ARG A 394 -3.88 -29.57 0.76
CA ARG A 394 -3.51 -29.66 2.18
C ARG A 394 -2.01 -29.51 2.36
N PHE A 395 -1.64 -28.74 3.39
CA PHE A 395 -0.26 -28.54 3.81
C PHE A 395 -0.16 -28.88 5.29
N ASN A 396 0.57 -29.93 5.67
CA ASN A 396 0.93 -30.07 7.08
C ASN A 396 2.18 -29.26 7.35
N VAL A 397 2.05 -28.27 8.24
CA VAL A 397 3.15 -27.43 8.71
C VAL A 397 3.69 -28.04 9.99
N TYR A 398 4.96 -28.39 9.98
CA TYR A 398 5.67 -28.98 11.11
C TYR A 398 6.62 -27.97 11.73
N GLY A 399 6.67 -27.92 13.05
CA GLY A 399 7.64 -27.14 13.82
C GLY A 399 8.78 -28.02 14.31
N HIS A 400 9.99 -27.49 14.32
CA HIS A 400 11.14 -28.08 15.00
C HIS A 400 11.47 -27.24 16.23
N GLY A 401 11.59 -27.90 17.37
CA GLY A 401 11.89 -27.26 18.65
C GLY A 401 11.10 -27.88 19.78
N ASP A 402 11.35 -27.38 20.98
CA ASP A 402 10.70 -27.75 22.23
C ASP A 402 9.65 -26.73 22.69
N LEU A 403 9.49 -25.62 21.95
CA LEU A 403 8.54 -24.56 22.25
C LEU A 403 7.37 -24.57 21.27
N ALA A 404 6.18 -24.22 21.77
CA ALA A 404 5.05 -23.92 20.91
C ALA A 404 5.30 -22.59 20.19
N THR A 405 5.25 -22.62 18.86
CA THR A 405 5.57 -21.45 18.03
C THR A 405 4.51 -21.24 16.95
N GLY A 406 4.22 -19.97 16.67
CA GLY A 406 3.18 -19.54 15.73
C GLY A 406 3.71 -19.39 14.31
N PHE A 407 2.84 -19.57 13.33
CA PHE A 407 3.12 -19.21 11.95
C PHE A 407 1.90 -18.61 11.29
N HIS A 408 2.16 -17.78 10.30
CA HIS A 408 1.17 -17.12 9.48
C HIS A 408 1.30 -17.60 8.03
N MET A 409 0.19 -17.65 7.31
CA MET A 409 0.19 -17.84 5.86
C MET A 409 -0.72 -16.81 5.20
N TRP A 410 -0.22 -16.14 4.15
CA TRP A 410 -0.99 -15.16 3.38
C TRP A 410 -1.07 -15.54 1.91
N LEU A 411 -2.25 -15.30 1.34
CA LEU A 411 -2.54 -15.32 -0.10
C LEU A 411 -2.45 -13.90 -0.70
N PRO A 412 -2.41 -13.77 -2.03
CA PRO A 412 -2.41 -12.46 -2.69
C PRO A 412 -3.70 -11.68 -2.42
N MET A 413 -3.59 -10.37 -2.38
CA MET A 413 -4.70 -9.47 -2.02
C MET A 413 -5.63 -9.12 -3.19
N GLY A 414 -6.75 -8.45 -2.88
CA GLY A 414 -7.65 -7.83 -3.85
C GLY A 414 -8.01 -8.76 -5.01
N ASN A 415 -7.80 -8.28 -6.23
CA ASN A 415 -8.10 -9.01 -7.47
C ASN A 415 -6.91 -9.83 -8.00
N PHE A 416 -5.82 -9.98 -7.24
CA PHE A 416 -4.67 -10.79 -7.68
C PHE A 416 -5.00 -12.29 -7.72
N ILE A 417 -6.00 -12.70 -6.95
CA ILE A 417 -6.67 -14.00 -7.01
C ILE A 417 -8.18 -13.79 -6.86
N SER A 418 -8.97 -14.77 -7.25
CA SER A 418 -10.42 -14.76 -7.03
C SER A 418 -10.77 -14.73 -5.52
N ARG A 419 -12.04 -14.46 -5.22
CA ARG A 419 -12.58 -14.62 -3.84
C ARG A 419 -12.87 -16.08 -3.48
N ASN A 420 -12.83 -16.99 -4.45
CA ASN A 420 -13.12 -18.40 -4.25
C ASN A 420 -11.87 -19.22 -3.92
N THR A 421 -10.68 -18.63 -4.03
CA THR A 421 -9.44 -19.21 -3.47
C THR A 421 -9.21 -18.66 -2.06
N TYR A 422 -9.37 -19.51 -1.04
CA TYR A 422 -9.34 -19.11 0.36
C TYR A 422 -8.93 -20.28 1.27
N PHE A 423 -8.41 -19.96 2.46
CA PHE A 423 -8.18 -20.94 3.52
C PHE A 423 -9.50 -21.39 4.13
N ILE A 424 -9.71 -22.70 4.28
CA ILE A 424 -10.95 -23.26 4.86
C ILE A 424 -11.17 -22.79 6.30
N GLN A 425 -10.09 -22.58 7.05
CA GLN A 425 -10.11 -22.08 8.42
C GLN A 425 -9.29 -20.78 8.52
N PRO A 426 -9.79 -19.66 8.00
CA PRO A 426 -9.01 -18.44 7.94
C PRO A 426 -8.96 -17.74 9.30
N ASN A 427 -7.92 -16.93 9.49
CA ASN A 427 -7.82 -15.99 10.60
C ASN A 427 -8.07 -14.56 10.08
N ILE A 428 -9.06 -13.88 10.66
CA ILE A 428 -9.48 -12.53 10.23
C ILE A 428 -8.56 -11.39 10.73
N TYR A 429 -7.67 -11.68 11.69
CA TYR A 429 -6.71 -10.74 12.26
C TYR A 429 -5.35 -10.83 11.57
N THR A 430 -4.49 -9.83 11.74
CA THR A 430 -3.18 -9.73 11.05
C THR A 430 -3.34 -9.69 9.52
N THR A 431 -4.33 -8.92 9.07
CA THR A 431 -4.68 -8.74 7.65
C THR A 431 -4.36 -7.34 7.14
N VAL A 432 -3.79 -6.47 7.99
CA VAL A 432 -3.36 -5.11 7.60
C VAL A 432 -2.28 -5.20 6.53
N LEU A 433 -2.54 -4.59 5.38
CA LEU A 433 -1.63 -4.64 4.25
C LEU A 433 -0.39 -3.77 4.49
N SER A 434 0.75 -4.14 3.91
CA SER A 434 1.89 -3.24 3.75
C SER A 434 1.49 -2.07 2.83
N PRO A 435 1.90 -0.80 3.09
CA PRO A 435 2.78 -0.35 4.16
C PRO A 435 2.05 0.07 5.45
N GLY A 436 0.78 -0.29 5.62
CA GLY A 436 -0.02 -0.01 6.81
C GLY A 436 0.50 -0.69 8.10
N THR A 437 1.53 -1.52 8.01
CA THR A 437 2.21 -2.14 9.17
C THR A 437 3.39 -1.31 9.70
N THR A 438 3.72 -0.18 9.07
CA THR A 438 4.80 0.73 9.49
C THR A 438 4.51 1.46 10.81
N SER A 439 5.56 1.86 11.54
CA SER A 439 5.44 2.45 12.88
C SER A 439 4.99 3.91 12.86
N TYR A 440 5.43 4.71 11.89
CA TYR A 440 5.19 6.16 11.89
C TYR A 440 4.00 6.60 11.03
N ALA A 441 3.71 5.91 9.93
CA ALA A 441 2.56 6.23 9.10
C ALA A 441 1.23 5.98 9.86
N ILE A 442 0.20 6.73 9.50
CA ILE A 442 -1.13 6.67 10.10
C ILE A 442 -1.98 5.70 9.28
N THR A 443 -2.27 4.54 9.84
CA THR A 443 -3.03 3.50 9.16
C THR A 443 -4.49 3.58 9.52
N VAL A 444 -5.33 3.69 8.49
CA VAL A 444 -6.74 4.03 8.64
C VAL A 444 -7.63 2.88 8.18
N THR A 445 -8.55 2.47 9.04
CA THR A 445 -9.62 1.52 8.70
C THR A 445 -10.93 2.23 8.41
N SER A 446 -11.90 1.50 7.86
CA SER A 446 -13.17 2.06 7.42
C SER A 446 -14.31 1.67 8.32
N TYR A 447 -15.17 2.64 8.58
CA TYR A 447 -16.49 2.39 9.13
C TYR A 447 -17.58 3.05 8.28
N ASN A 448 -18.79 2.53 8.45
CA ASN A 448 -19.99 3.09 7.85
C ASN A 448 -20.62 4.12 8.81
N PRO A 449 -20.66 5.41 8.43
CA PRO A 449 -21.20 6.46 9.29
C PRO A 449 -22.72 6.37 9.46
N ALA A 450 -23.46 5.71 8.56
CA ALA A 450 -24.92 5.58 8.67
C ALA A 450 -25.36 4.67 9.82
N ASN A 451 -24.57 3.64 10.15
CA ASN A 451 -24.93 2.66 11.19
C ASN A 451 -23.83 2.49 12.25
N ASN A 452 -22.73 3.23 12.14
CA ASN A 452 -21.55 3.07 12.98
C ASN A 452 -21.11 1.60 13.04
N ASN A 453 -20.97 0.91 11.91
CA ASN A 453 -20.36 -0.43 11.90
C ASN A 453 -19.05 -0.42 11.14
N LEU A 454 -18.10 -1.27 11.54
CA LEU A 454 -16.87 -1.47 10.80
C LEU A 454 -17.23 -1.97 9.38
N TYR A 455 -16.49 -1.52 8.38
CA TYR A 455 -16.60 -2.11 7.05
C TYR A 455 -16.20 -3.58 7.13
N VAL A 456 -17.06 -4.47 6.61
CA VAL A 456 -16.91 -5.92 6.81
C VAL A 456 -15.57 -6.45 6.31
N ASN A 457 -15.07 -5.91 5.20
CA ASN A 457 -13.82 -6.33 4.60
C ASN A 457 -12.61 -5.56 5.13
N SER A 458 -12.78 -4.55 5.99
CA SER A 458 -11.63 -3.83 6.54
C SER A 458 -10.65 -4.78 7.21
N SER A 459 -9.40 -4.69 6.80
CA SER A 459 -8.29 -5.40 7.40
C SER A 459 -8.13 -5.03 8.87
N ARG A 460 -7.66 -6.00 9.66
CA ARG A 460 -7.63 -5.95 11.12
C ARG A 460 -6.24 -6.31 11.60
N GLY A 461 -5.78 -5.60 12.63
CA GLY A 461 -4.49 -5.91 13.24
C GLY A 461 -4.57 -7.06 14.23
N TYR A 462 -3.64 -7.15 15.17
CA TYR A 462 -2.39 -6.37 15.22
C TYR A 462 -1.46 -6.75 14.06
N THR A 463 -0.32 -6.08 13.95
CA THR A 463 0.78 -6.58 13.11
C THR A 463 1.34 -7.88 13.69
N ARG A 464 2.23 -8.57 12.96
CA ARG A 464 2.83 -9.83 13.43
C ARG A 464 3.66 -9.62 14.72
N ASP A 465 4.26 -8.44 14.87
CA ASP A 465 4.98 -7.96 16.06
C ASP A 465 4.07 -7.30 17.11
N ASN A 466 2.76 -7.52 17.05
CA ASN A 466 1.75 -7.03 18.00
C ASN A 466 1.64 -5.49 18.12
N PHE A 467 2.07 -4.73 17.11
CA PHE A 467 1.77 -3.30 17.07
C PHE A 467 0.29 -3.07 16.77
N VAL A 468 -0.27 -2.06 17.45
CA VAL A 468 -1.65 -1.65 17.26
C VAL A 468 -1.83 -1.04 15.88
N LYS A 469 -2.46 -1.82 14.99
CA LYS A 469 -2.97 -1.39 13.69
C LYS A 469 -4.42 -1.86 13.52
N PRO A 470 -5.25 -1.16 12.74
CA PRO A 470 -5.10 0.24 12.33
C PRO A 470 -4.93 1.17 13.55
N GLU A 471 -4.47 2.41 13.36
CA GLU A 471 -4.49 3.39 14.46
C GLU A 471 -5.88 3.94 14.72
N ILE A 472 -6.63 4.26 13.66
CA ILE A 472 -7.93 4.92 13.76
C ILE A 472 -8.89 4.43 12.67
N ALA A 473 -10.19 4.60 12.90
CA ALA A 473 -11.23 4.39 11.91
C ALA A 473 -11.77 5.72 11.38
N ALA A 474 -11.97 5.84 10.07
CA ALA A 474 -12.59 7.00 9.44
C ALA A 474 -13.77 6.59 8.53
N PRO A 475 -14.63 7.54 8.10
CA PRO A 475 -15.73 7.23 7.20
C PRO A 475 -15.19 6.71 5.87
N GLY A 476 -15.63 5.52 5.46
CA GLY A 476 -15.14 4.90 4.22
C GLY A 476 -16.09 3.90 3.60
N VAL A 477 -17.38 3.98 3.93
CA VAL A 477 -18.42 3.15 3.31
C VAL A 477 -19.48 4.07 2.74
N ASN A 478 -19.84 3.82 1.49
CA ASN A 478 -20.84 4.58 0.75
C ASN A 478 -20.51 6.08 0.67
N TYR A 479 -19.22 6.43 0.67
CA TYR A 479 -18.74 7.81 0.65
C TYR A 479 -18.92 8.40 -0.73
N LEU A 480 -19.63 9.53 -0.84
CA LEU A 480 -19.84 10.20 -2.12
C LEU A 480 -18.54 10.83 -2.63
N ALA A 481 -18.09 10.45 -3.82
CA ALA A 481 -16.83 10.90 -4.40
C ALA A 481 -16.93 11.06 -5.93
N PRO A 482 -16.04 11.85 -6.56
CA PRO A 482 -16.10 12.11 -7.99
C PRO A 482 -15.71 10.88 -8.82
N THR A 483 -16.27 10.80 -10.01
CA THR A 483 -15.97 9.80 -11.05
C THR A 483 -15.34 10.47 -12.27
N LEU A 484 -14.74 9.68 -13.17
CA LEU A 484 -14.20 10.17 -14.44
C LEU A 484 -15.24 10.80 -15.37
N ASN A 485 -16.52 10.46 -15.18
CA ASN A 485 -17.62 11.07 -15.93
C ASN A 485 -18.05 12.43 -15.35
N ARG A 486 -17.28 12.99 -14.40
CA ARG A 486 -17.58 14.24 -13.68
C ARG A 486 -18.93 14.22 -12.96
N THR A 487 -19.36 13.03 -12.55
CA THR A 487 -20.51 12.80 -11.68
C THR A 487 -20.04 12.27 -10.32
N PHE A 488 -20.92 12.23 -9.33
CA PHE A 488 -20.61 11.74 -8.01
C PHE A 488 -21.28 10.39 -7.73
N GLN A 489 -20.50 9.45 -7.21
CA GLN A 489 -20.99 8.11 -6.87
C GLN A 489 -20.46 7.66 -5.50
N PRO A 490 -21.13 6.72 -4.84
CA PRO A 490 -20.68 6.21 -3.57
C PRO A 490 -19.61 5.13 -3.71
N PHE A 491 -18.52 5.28 -2.95
CA PHE A 491 -17.41 4.32 -2.89
C PHE A 491 -17.27 3.74 -1.49
N SER A 492 -16.71 2.53 -1.39
CA SER A 492 -16.40 1.89 -0.12
C SER A 492 -15.01 1.30 -0.13
N GLY A 493 -14.27 1.44 0.96
CA GLY A 493 -12.92 0.91 1.07
C GLY A 493 -12.09 1.65 2.09
N THR A 494 -10.95 1.07 2.45
CA THR A 494 -9.99 1.72 3.35
C THR A 494 -9.19 2.83 2.68
N SER A 495 -9.04 2.83 1.36
CA SER A 495 -8.48 3.96 0.61
C SER A 495 -9.32 5.24 0.76
N VAL A 496 -10.65 5.11 0.73
CA VAL A 496 -11.60 6.21 0.96
C VAL A 496 -11.37 6.86 2.33
N SER A 497 -11.24 6.04 3.38
CA SER A 497 -10.94 6.50 4.74
C SER A 497 -9.56 7.15 4.85
N ALA A 498 -8.56 6.62 4.14
CA ALA A 498 -7.22 7.19 4.07
C ALA A 498 -7.26 8.59 3.40
N ALA A 499 -7.95 8.75 2.28
CA ALA A 499 -8.11 10.05 1.62
C ALA A 499 -8.85 11.08 2.50
N HIS A 500 -9.91 10.66 3.19
CA HIS A 500 -10.60 11.52 4.14
C HIS A 500 -9.63 11.98 5.26
N THR A 501 -8.88 11.05 5.83
CA THR A 501 -7.91 11.35 6.89
C THR A 501 -6.73 12.19 6.39
N ALA A 502 -6.32 12.04 5.12
CA ALA A 502 -5.29 12.88 4.50
C ALA A 502 -5.72 14.35 4.43
N GLY A 503 -6.99 14.61 4.09
CA GLY A 503 -7.54 15.96 4.18
C GLY A 503 -7.51 16.50 5.62
N VAL A 504 -7.87 15.68 6.62
CA VAL A 504 -7.81 16.09 8.04
C VAL A 504 -6.38 16.40 8.47
N ALA A 505 -5.42 15.57 8.11
CA ALA A 505 -4.00 15.82 8.36
C ALA A 505 -3.53 17.13 7.74
N ALA A 506 -4.04 17.50 6.55
CA ALA A 506 -3.72 18.79 5.95
C ALA A 506 -4.30 19.96 6.73
N LEU A 507 -5.52 19.84 7.27
CA LEU A 507 -6.08 20.87 8.18
C LEU A 507 -5.23 21.01 9.45
N MET A 508 -4.71 19.90 9.99
CA MET A 508 -3.82 19.92 11.16
C MET A 508 -2.49 20.60 10.85
N LEU A 509 -1.88 20.32 9.70
CA LEU A 509 -0.62 20.97 9.26
C LEU A 509 -0.81 22.45 8.89
N GLU A 510 -1.98 22.84 8.36
CA GLU A 510 -2.32 24.25 8.18
C GLU A 510 -2.34 24.94 9.55
N TRP A 511 -3.05 24.36 10.53
CA TRP A 511 -3.13 24.93 11.86
C TRP A 511 -1.77 25.01 12.56
N GLY A 512 -1.01 23.91 12.57
CA GLY A 512 0.25 23.87 13.33
C GLY A 512 1.39 24.58 12.61
N THR A 513 1.65 24.23 11.35
CA THR A 513 2.81 24.71 10.62
C THR A 513 2.53 26.03 9.91
N VAL A 514 1.49 26.10 9.07
CA VAL A 514 1.25 27.29 8.23
C VAL A 514 0.86 28.49 9.08
N ARG A 515 0.00 28.29 10.08
CA ARG A 515 -0.41 29.34 11.03
C ARG A 515 0.52 29.48 12.24
N GLY A 516 1.55 28.65 12.36
CA GLY A 516 2.60 28.78 13.36
C GLY A 516 2.24 28.37 14.78
N ASN A 517 1.12 27.66 15.00
CA ASN A 517 0.71 27.23 16.35
C ASN A 517 1.57 26.08 16.91
N ASN A 518 2.02 25.17 16.04
CA ASN A 518 2.92 24.07 16.37
C ASN A 518 3.73 23.65 15.12
N PRO A 519 4.75 24.40 14.70
CA PRO A 519 5.56 24.04 13.54
C PRO A 519 6.38 22.77 13.76
N GLY A 520 6.59 22.00 12.69
CA GLY A 520 7.42 20.81 12.72
C GLY A 520 6.71 19.53 13.15
N MET A 521 5.37 19.52 13.21
CA MET A 521 4.63 18.29 13.51
C MET A 521 4.85 17.25 12.40
N ASP A 522 5.39 16.11 12.79
CA ASP A 522 5.56 14.93 11.94
C ASP A 522 4.32 14.00 12.00
N SER A 523 4.40 12.86 11.32
CA SER A 523 3.29 11.91 11.23
C SER A 523 2.93 11.31 12.58
N ASN A 524 3.92 11.10 13.44
CA ASN A 524 3.73 10.51 14.76
C ASN A 524 3.08 11.51 15.73
N VAL A 525 3.45 12.79 15.65
CA VAL A 525 2.77 13.85 16.42
C VAL A 525 1.30 13.96 15.99
N LEU A 526 1.03 14.05 14.67
CA LEU A 526 -0.34 14.06 14.15
C LEU A 526 -1.12 12.81 14.58
N LYS A 527 -0.51 11.62 14.45
CA LYS A 527 -1.09 10.35 14.90
C LYS A 527 -1.53 10.40 16.35
N ASN A 528 -0.69 10.93 17.25
CA ASN A 528 -1.01 11.01 18.66
C ASN A 528 -2.17 11.98 18.95
N PHE A 529 -2.25 13.11 18.26
CA PHE A 529 -3.42 13.99 18.35
C PHE A 529 -4.70 13.31 17.86
N LEU A 530 -4.64 12.61 16.72
CA LEU A 530 -5.77 11.84 16.19
C LEU A 530 -6.23 10.76 17.16
N ILE A 531 -5.29 10.02 17.78
CA ILE A 531 -5.56 8.99 18.78
C ILE A 531 -6.20 9.59 20.04
N ARG A 532 -5.67 10.69 20.57
CA ARG A 532 -6.22 11.34 21.78
C ARG A 532 -7.64 11.84 21.55
N GLY A 533 -7.88 12.49 20.41
CA GLY A 533 -9.20 12.98 20.01
C GLY A 533 -10.16 11.90 19.52
N ALA A 534 -9.73 10.65 19.33
CA ALA A 534 -10.60 9.61 18.78
C ALA A 534 -11.80 9.30 19.69
N ARG A 535 -12.99 9.27 19.10
CA ARG A 535 -14.24 8.88 19.75
C ARG A 535 -14.27 7.36 19.95
N ARG A 536 -14.53 6.93 21.19
CA ARG A 536 -14.55 5.51 21.60
C ARG A 536 -15.95 5.09 22.02
N ARG A 537 -16.30 3.84 21.72
CA ARG A 537 -17.56 3.25 22.18
C ARG A 537 -17.39 2.68 23.58
N THR A 538 -18.35 2.94 24.44
CA THR A 538 -18.33 2.49 25.84
C THR A 538 -18.41 0.97 25.99
N ASN A 539 -18.90 0.25 24.98
CA ASN A 539 -19.03 -1.21 24.99
C ASN A 539 -17.85 -1.96 24.35
N LEU A 540 -16.78 -1.26 23.96
CA LEU A 540 -15.58 -1.87 23.38
C LEU A 540 -14.34 -1.49 24.21
N VAL A 541 -13.39 -2.41 24.28
CA VAL A 541 -12.06 -2.14 24.87
C VAL A 541 -11.16 -1.56 23.78
N TYR A 542 -10.38 -0.54 24.12
CA TYR A 542 -9.43 0.10 23.22
C TYR A 542 -8.03 0.12 23.86
N PRO A 543 -6.94 0.06 23.05
CA PRO A 543 -6.98 -0.20 21.62
C PRO A 543 -7.43 -1.63 21.31
N ASN A 544 -7.99 -1.86 20.13
CA ASN A 544 -8.33 -3.19 19.64
C ASN A 544 -7.95 -3.36 18.16
N ARG A 545 -7.98 -4.62 17.71
CA ARG A 545 -7.56 -5.04 16.36
C ARG A 545 -8.45 -4.53 15.23
N ASP A 546 -9.68 -4.13 15.54
CA ASP A 546 -10.70 -3.76 14.57
C ASP A 546 -10.75 -2.24 14.35
N TRP A 547 -10.78 -1.47 15.43
CA TRP A 547 -10.99 -0.02 15.45
C TRP A 547 -9.74 0.77 15.81
N GLY A 548 -8.62 0.10 16.10
CA GLY A 548 -7.43 0.76 16.63
C GLY A 548 -7.74 1.44 17.95
N TYR A 549 -7.48 2.74 18.02
CA TYR A 549 -7.73 3.59 19.18
C TYR A 549 -9.10 4.27 19.18
N GLY A 550 -9.89 4.19 18.10
CA GLY A 550 -11.21 4.79 18.03
C GLY A 550 -11.57 5.33 16.65
N ILE A 551 -12.67 6.08 16.62
CA ILE A 551 -13.19 6.74 15.42
C ILE A 551 -12.66 8.16 15.36
N LEU A 552 -12.16 8.58 14.20
CA LEU A 552 -11.73 9.94 13.94
C LEU A 552 -12.85 10.94 14.29
N ASP A 553 -12.53 11.89 15.17
CA ASP A 553 -13.40 12.97 15.58
C ASP A 553 -12.62 14.28 15.49
N ILE A 554 -12.82 14.99 14.39
CA ILE A 554 -11.99 16.14 14.01
C ILE A 554 -12.14 17.27 15.03
N PHE A 555 -13.33 17.46 15.59
CA PHE A 555 -13.59 18.48 16.60
C PHE A 555 -12.79 18.19 17.87
N SER A 556 -12.89 16.96 18.39
CA SER A 556 -12.14 16.53 19.57
C SER A 556 -10.63 16.60 19.35
N VAL A 557 -10.15 16.33 18.13
CA VAL A 557 -8.73 16.48 17.78
C VAL A 557 -8.28 17.94 17.89
N PHE A 558 -9.02 18.89 17.32
CA PHE A 558 -8.66 20.31 17.40
C PHE A 558 -8.85 20.92 18.79
N GLU A 559 -9.80 20.45 19.59
CA GLU A 559 -9.90 20.84 21.01
C GLU A 559 -8.63 20.45 21.78
N ASN A 560 -8.21 19.19 21.67
CA ASN A 560 -6.98 18.71 22.31
C ASN A 560 -5.74 19.49 21.82
N MET A 561 -5.67 19.79 20.52
CA MET A 561 -4.56 20.58 19.96
C MET A 561 -4.54 22.02 20.50
N ARG A 562 -5.66 22.60 20.94
CA ARG A 562 -5.69 23.93 21.57
C ARG A 562 -5.37 23.88 23.06
N GLU A 563 -5.94 22.91 23.78
CA GLU A 563 -5.78 22.78 25.24
C GLU A 563 -4.32 22.59 25.64
N ASP A 564 -3.54 21.85 24.85
CA ASP A 564 -2.10 21.65 25.08
C ASP A 564 -1.28 22.96 25.01
N TYR A 565 -1.86 24.06 24.49
CA TYR A 565 -1.22 25.38 24.37
C TYR A 565 -1.83 26.49 25.23
N GLY A 566 -2.81 26.16 26.10
CA GLY A 566 -3.34 27.10 27.10
C GLY A 566 -3.97 28.37 26.53
N ILE A 567 -4.61 28.29 25.36
CA ILE A 567 -5.42 29.36 24.75
C ILE A 567 -6.91 29.15 25.04
#